data_AF-A0A1I3Z2V3-F1
#
_entry.id   AF-A0A1I3Z2V3-F1
#
_cell.length_a   1.000
_cell.length_b   1.000
_cell.length_c   1.000
_cell.angle_alpha   90.00
_cell.angle_beta   90.00
_cell.angle_gamma   90.00
#
_symmetry.space_group_name_H-M   'P 1'
#
loop_
_entity.id
_entity.type
_entity.pdbx_description
1 polymer ?
#
loop_
_entity_poly.entity_id
_entity_poly.type
_entity_poly.pdbx_seq_one_letter_code
_entity_poly.pdbx_strand_id
1 'polypeptide(L)'
;MLIDTTLREGAQMFGTCIPNQIGIEIAGRIADMGVEEIEIGWMGQQGLEELVRALRHRGATCDLSVWSPCRTVDVYRAAGLGIDTINIGLPVSDLHIAERLRTDRAGLTTMLRETVGLAHSCGIRRISIGLEDVTRADQEFALSMARMARDLGAVRIRLADTLGVMTPIRIAELVRFFAAGVDMEIAIHCHNDFGMATANAITALEAGAHWADVSVLGIGERSGISALEEVAGHLRLVQGYEIYDMNLVRGLCDMVAELARIPVARNRPVSGDDIFAAESGLHVDGILKNPALFEPYDPAQTGANRILALGAKAGRGAVRTMLRQVGLEGPLHSIGSLVDTIRQRATSAGRPLSQVEVQALAKTKDCLEGGIC
;
A
#
# COMPACT_ATOMS: atom_id res chain seq x y z
N MET A 1 7.62 6.79 -8.25
CA MET A 1 7.13 7.70 -7.19
C MET A 1 5.68 7.33 -6.87
N LEU A 2 5.17 7.74 -5.71
CA LEU A 2 3.85 7.31 -5.24
C LEU A 2 2.85 8.47 -5.13
N ILE A 3 1.59 8.17 -5.45
CA ILE A 3 0.44 9.02 -5.18
C ILE A 3 -0.42 8.27 -4.16
N ASP A 4 -0.45 8.70 -2.91
CA ASP A 4 -1.38 8.10 -1.96
C ASP A 4 -2.79 8.66 -2.19
N THR A 5 -3.77 7.76 -2.27
CA THR A 5 -5.17 8.08 -2.52
C THR A 5 -6.07 7.60 -1.38
N THR A 6 -5.53 7.34 -0.19
CA THR A 6 -6.27 6.84 0.98
C THR A 6 -7.46 7.74 1.32
N LEU A 7 -7.29 9.07 1.23
CA LEU A 7 -8.36 10.03 1.53
C LEU A 7 -9.41 10.18 0.43
N ARG A 8 -9.16 9.63 -0.76
CA ARG A 8 -10.05 9.71 -1.92
C ARG A 8 -10.59 8.33 -2.30
N GLU A 9 -9.73 7.43 -2.76
CA GLU A 9 -10.07 6.04 -3.07
C GLU A 9 -10.50 5.30 -1.81
N GLY A 10 -9.70 5.38 -0.74
CA GLY A 10 -10.01 4.69 0.52
C GLY A 10 -11.35 5.10 1.13
N ALA A 11 -11.75 6.37 0.93
CA ALA A 11 -13.06 6.86 1.34
C ALA A 11 -14.25 6.22 0.56
N GLN A 12 -14.00 5.56 -0.57
CA GLN A 12 -15.02 4.81 -1.33
C GLN A 12 -15.21 3.39 -0.80
N MET A 13 -14.39 2.93 0.14
CA MET A 13 -14.60 1.65 0.82
C MET A 13 -15.95 1.66 1.54
N PHE A 14 -16.80 0.66 1.25
CA PHE A 14 -18.13 0.57 1.83
C PHE A 14 -18.08 0.58 3.36
N GLY A 15 -18.84 1.49 3.98
CA GLY A 15 -18.92 1.62 5.43
C GLY A 15 -17.81 2.45 6.07
N THR A 16 -16.89 3.01 5.29
CA THR A 16 -15.82 3.91 5.76
C THR A 16 -16.24 5.36 5.57
N CYS A 17 -16.10 6.17 6.63
CA CYS A 17 -16.23 7.62 6.58
C CYS A 17 -15.00 8.23 7.24
N ILE A 18 -14.31 9.16 6.57
CA ILE A 18 -13.08 9.77 7.09
C ILE A 18 -13.41 11.18 7.63
N PRO A 19 -13.50 11.40 8.96
CA PRO A 19 -13.68 12.73 9.50
C PRO A 19 -12.49 13.62 9.15
N ASN A 20 -12.73 14.92 8.93
CA ASN A 20 -11.70 15.85 8.44
C ASN A 20 -10.44 15.85 9.33
N GLN A 21 -10.62 15.86 10.65
CA GLN A 21 -9.51 15.85 11.61
C GLN A 21 -8.65 14.58 11.52
N ILE A 22 -9.29 13.41 11.31
CA ILE A 22 -8.60 12.14 11.13
C ILE A 22 -7.89 12.12 9.76
N GLY A 23 -8.54 12.66 8.73
CA GLY A 23 -7.93 12.82 7.40
C GLY A 23 -6.67 13.66 7.42
N ILE A 24 -6.66 14.77 8.17
CA ILE A 24 -5.46 15.61 8.37
C ILE A 24 -4.32 14.82 9.02
N GLU A 25 -4.61 14.01 10.04
CA GLU A 25 -3.58 13.20 10.70
C GLU A 25 -3.06 12.08 9.79
N ILE A 26 -3.95 11.39 9.06
CA ILE A 26 -3.57 10.35 8.09
C ILE A 26 -2.67 10.94 7.01
N ALA A 27 -3.09 12.04 6.36
CA ALA A 27 -2.28 12.69 5.34
C ALA A 27 -0.96 13.25 5.90
N GLY A 28 -0.95 13.76 7.13
CA GLY A 28 0.27 14.17 7.82
C GLY A 28 1.26 13.02 7.98
N ARG A 29 0.79 11.84 8.43
CA ARG A 29 1.65 10.65 8.58
C ARG A 29 2.13 10.09 7.24
N ILE A 30 1.30 10.14 6.20
CA ILE A 30 1.69 9.75 4.84
C ILE A 30 2.78 10.68 4.30
N ALA A 31 2.65 11.99 4.53
CA ALA A 31 3.67 12.97 4.17
C ALA A 31 4.97 12.74 4.97
N ASP A 32 4.87 12.50 6.28
CA ASP A 32 6.02 12.20 7.15
C ASP A 32 6.73 10.89 6.72
N MET A 33 6.00 9.94 6.10
CA MET A 33 6.56 8.71 5.51
C MET A 33 7.33 8.95 4.20
N GLY A 34 7.26 10.16 3.62
CA GLY A 34 7.98 10.53 2.41
C GLY A 34 7.23 10.30 1.09
N VAL A 35 5.91 10.10 1.13
CA VAL A 35 5.09 10.00 -0.10
C VAL A 35 5.04 11.34 -0.81
N GLU A 36 5.23 11.31 -2.13
CA GLU A 36 5.51 12.51 -2.92
C GLU A 36 4.25 13.30 -3.31
N GLU A 37 3.10 12.61 -3.48
CA GLU A 37 1.80 13.25 -3.72
C GLU A 37 0.69 12.58 -2.89
N ILE A 38 -0.21 13.39 -2.34
CA ILE A 38 -1.40 12.92 -1.62
C ILE A 38 -2.65 13.45 -2.32
N GLU A 39 -3.49 12.55 -2.82
CA GLU A 39 -4.82 12.85 -3.36
C GLU A 39 -5.82 12.95 -2.21
N ILE A 40 -6.04 14.17 -1.74
CA ILE A 40 -6.67 14.48 -0.45
C ILE A 40 -8.21 14.44 -0.45
N GLY A 41 -8.82 14.07 -1.58
CA GLY A 41 -10.27 13.96 -1.69
C GLY A 41 -10.80 14.26 -3.09
N TRP A 42 -12.06 14.68 -3.15
CA TRP A 42 -12.74 15.03 -4.40
C TRP A 42 -13.38 16.43 -4.38
N MET A 43 -13.57 17.00 -5.56
CA MET A 43 -14.26 18.27 -5.73
C MET A 43 -15.71 18.19 -5.25
N GLY A 44 -16.07 19.11 -4.35
CA GLY A 44 -17.39 19.15 -3.68
C GLY A 44 -17.42 18.48 -2.31
N GLN A 45 -16.33 17.86 -1.86
CA GLN A 45 -16.19 17.35 -0.50
C GLN A 45 -16.20 18.49 0.52
N GLN A 46 -16.93 18.30 1.63
CA GLN A 46 -16.89 19.23 2.77
C GLN A 46 -15.56 19.12 3.52
N GLY A 47 -15.00 20.27 3.95
CA GLY A 47 -13.76 20.31 4.73
C GLY A 47 -12.46 20.30 3.91
N LEU A 48 -12.54 20.21 2.58
CA LEU A 48 -11.36 20.14 1.71
C LEU A 48 -10.40 21.35 1.87
N GLU A 49 -10.95 22.58 1.97
CA GLU A 49 -10.14 23.79 2.20
C GLU A 49 -9.42 23.78 3.57
N GLU A 50 -10.08 23.27 4.60
CA GLU A 50 -9.50 23.14 5.94
C GLU A 50 -8.36 22.11 5.92
N LEU A 51 -8.56 21.00 5.22
CA LEU A 51 -7.55 19.96 5.07
C LEU A 51 -6.30 20.48 4.34
N VAL A 52 -6.46 21.17 3.20
CA VAL A 52 -5.34 21.81 2.49
C VAL A 52 -4.62 22.78 3.42
N ARG A 53 -5.36 23.68 4.09
CA ARG A 53 -4.77 24.68 4.99
C ARG A 53 -4.00 24.02 6.13
N ALA A 54 -4.53 22.97 6.73
CA ALA A 54 -3.90 22.25 7.84
C ALA A 54 -2.60 21.57 7.41
N LEU A 55 -2.59 20.88 6.26
CA LEU A 55 -1.38 20.23 5.75
C LEU A 55 -0.29 21.25 5.37
N ARG A 56 -0.67 22.37 4.75
CA ARG A 56 0.28 23.46 4.46
C ARG A 56 0.83 24.11 5.71
N HIS A 57 -0.02 24.37 6.72
CA HIS A 57 0.42 24.94 7.99
C HIS A 57 1.38 24.01 8.75
N ARG A 58 1.19 22.68 8.62
CA ARG A 58 2.09 21.67 9.16
C ARG A 58 3.44 21.60 8.44
N GLY A 59 3.58 22.29 7.31
CA GLY A 59 4.82 22.31 6.52
C GLY A 59 4.98 21.11 5.59
N ALA A 60 3.89 20.42 5.24
CA ALA A 60 3.94 19.30 4.29
C ALA A 60 4.50 19.77 2.94
N THR A 61 5.59 19.15 2.51
CA THR A 61 6.31 19.45 1.26
C THR A 61 5.84 18.60 0.07
N CYS A 62 5.03 17.56 0.33
CA CYS A 62 4.41 16.75 -0.71
C CYS A 62 3.41 17.58 -1.55
N ASP A 63 3.22 17.13 -2.79
CA ASP A 63 2.20 17.67 -3.68
C ASP A 63 0.81 17.27 -3.14
N LEU A 64 -0.13 18.21 -3.12
CA LEU A 64 -1.53 17.92 -2.78
C LEU A 64 -2.37 17.92 -4.05
N SER A 65 -3.10 16.83 -4.28
CA SER A 65 -3.99 16.70 -5.43
C SER A 65 -5.44 16.46 -5.04
N VAL A 66 -6.35 16.83 -5.92
CA VAL A 66 -7.79 16.57 -5.74
C VAL A 66 -8.36 15.91 -6.98
N TRP A 67 -9.21 14.91 -6.78
CA TRP A 67 -9.96 14.30 -7.87
C TRP A 67 -11.17 15.16 -8.27
N SER A 68 -11.40 15.28 -9.57
CA SER A 68 -12.55 15.99 -10.13
C SER A 68 -13.15 15.18 -11.27
N PRO A 69 -14.48 15.10 -11.38
CA PRO A 69 -15.11 14.76 -12.65
C PRO A 69 -14.66 15.74 -13.75
N CYS A 70 -14.68 15.33 -15.02
CA CYS A 70 -14.45 16.22 -16.17
C CYS A 70 -15.59 17.24 -16.33
N ARG A 71 -15.57 18.28 -15.49
CA ARG A 71 -16.59 19.32 -15.39
C ARG A 71 -15.96 20.68 -15.12
N THR A 72 -16.31 21.68 -15.92
CA THR A 72 -15.78 23.05 -15.82
C THR A 72 -16.09 23.72 -14.47
N VAL A 73 -17.25 23.44 -13.85
CA VAL A 73 -17.61 23.99 -12.54
C VAL A 73 -16.63 23.59 -11.42
N ASP A 74 -16.06 22.39 -11.51
CA ASP A 74 -15.16 21.87 -10.50
C ASP A 74 -13.75 22.49 -10.65
N VAL A 75 -13.35 22.84 -11.87
CA VAL A 75 -12.10 23.57 -12.15
C VAL A 75 -12.07 24.93 -11.46
N TYR A 76 -13.16 25.71 -11.53
CA TYR A 76 -13.23 27.02 -10.86
C TYR A 76 -13.05 26.92 -9.35
N ARG A 77 -13.66 25.89 -8.75
CA ARG A 77 -13.52 25.62 -7.32
C ARG A 77 -12.08 25.23 -7.00
N ALA A 78 -11.46 24.37 -7.80
CA ALA A 78 -10.10 23.88 -7.58
C ALA A 78 -9.04 24.99 -7.61
N ALA A 79 -9.17 25.98 -8.51
CA ALA A 79 -8.21 27.07 -8.66
C ALA A 79 -8.01 27.92 -7.38
N GLY A 80 -8.99 27.95 -6.48
CA GLY A 80 -8.92 28.69 -5.20
C GLY A 80 -8.46 27.85 -3.99
N LEU A 81 -8.26 26.54 -4.14
CA LEU A 81 -8.04 25.64 -2.99
C LEU A 81 -6.61 25.62 -2.45
N GLY A 82 -5.62 26.05 -3.23
CA GLY A 82 -4.19 25.94 -2.85
C GLY A 82 -3.61 24.53 -3.04
N ILE A 83 -4.22 23.74 -3.92
CA ILE A 83 -3.71 22.43 -4.38
C ILE A 83 -2.62 22.61 -5.45
N ASP A 84 -1.84 21.55 -5.66
CA ASP A 84 -0.83 21.48 -6.71
C ASP A 84 -1.36 20.90 -8.01
N THR A 85 -2.14 19.83 -7.89
CA THR A 85 -2.59 19.03 -9.03
C THR A 85 -4.10 18.85 -8.99
N ILE A 86 -4.79 19.17 -10.09
CA ILE A 86 -6.14 18.67 -10.31
C ILE A 86 -6.05 17.37 -11.12
N ASN A 87 -6.66 16.30 -10.61
CA ASN A 87 -6.78 15.04 -11.31
C ASN A 87 -8.20 14.89 -11.88
N ILE A 88 -8.34 15.05 -13.19
CA ILE A 88 -9.62 15.06 -13.89
C ILE A 88 -9.93 13.65 -14.39
N GLY A 89 -10.98 13.03 -13.83
CA GLY A 89 -11.48 11.72 -14.25
C GLY A 89 -12.22 11.79 -15.58
N LEU A 90 -11.80 10.95 -16.51
CA LEU A 90 -12.30 10.83 -17.87
C LEU A 90 -12.56 9.35 -18.22
N PRO A 91 -13.82 8.88 -18.13
CA PRO A 91 -14.20 7.53 -18.58
C PRO A 91 -14.04 7.36 -20.09
N VAL A 92 -13.10 6.52 -20.52
CA VAL A 92 -12.72 6.37 -21.94
C VAL A 92 -13.22 5.07 -22.60
N SER A 93 -13.80 4.14 -21.84
CA SER A 93 -14.42 2.95 -22.43
C SER A 93 -15.77 3.27 -23.06
N ASP A 94 -16.08 2.63 -24.19
CA ASP A 94 -17.32 2.90 -24.94
C ASP A 94 -18.57 2.64 -24.08
N LEU A 95 -18.52 1.67 -23.16
CA LEU A 95 -19.61 1.39 -22.24
C LEU A 95 -19.82 2.54 -21.24
N HIS A 96 -18.75 3.10 -20.67
CA HIS A 96 -18.90 4.26 -19.77
C HIS A 96 -19.33 5.52 -20.54
N ILE A 97 -18.84 5.72 -21.76
CA ILE A 97 -19.24 6.85 -22.61
C ILE A 97 -20.75 6.79 -22.91
N ALA A 98 -21.24 5.63 -23.36
CA ALA A 98 -22.63 5.45 -23.74
C ALA A 98 -23.59 5.38 -22.53
N GLU A 99 -23.27 4.54 -21.52
CA GLU A 99 -24.24 4.21 -20.47
C GLU A 99 -24.13 5.12 -19.24
N ARG A 100 -22.90 5.47 -18.83
CA ARG A 100 -22.66 6.31 -17.65
C ARG A 100 -22.74 7.80 -17.99
N LEU A 101 -22.06 8.23 -19.05
CA LEU A 101 -22.00 9.64 -19.45
C LEU A 101 -23.13 10.04 -20.40
N ARG A 102 -23.78 9.07 -21.06
CA ARG A 102 -24.86 9.30 -22.04
C ARG A 102 -24.44 10.26 -23.14
N THR A 103 -23.24 10.05 -23.66
CA THR A 103 -22.64 10.84 -24.74
C THR A 103 -21.94 9.91 -25.75
N ASP A 104 -21.21 10.50 -26.70
CA ASP A 104 -20.36 9.78 -27.64
C ASP A 104 -18.89 10.23 -27.53
N ARG A 105 -18.01 9.64 -28.33
CA ARG A 105 -16.58 9.99 -28.34
C ARG A 105 -16.33 11.47 -28.68
N ALA A 106 -17.17 12.09 -29.51
CA ALA A 106 -17.04 13.51 -29.88
C ALA A 106 -17.49 14.43 -28.74
N GLY A 107 -18.56 14.07 -28.03
CA GLY A 107 -19.00 14.74 -26.81
C GLY A 107 -17.95 14.64 -25.71
N LEU A 108 -17.36 13.46 -25.47
CA LEU A 108 -16.26 13.30 -24.53
C LEU A 108 -15.04 14.17 -24.90
N THR A 109 -14.69 14.21 -26.19
CA THR A 109 -13.63 15.07 -26.74
C THR A 109 -13.87 16.55 -26.44
N THR A 110 -15.11 17.01 -26.61
CA THR A 110 -15.52 18.40 -26.33
C THR A 110 -15.42 18.70 -24.84
N MET A 111 -15.94 17.81 -23.99
CA MET A 111 -15.85 17.95 -22.53
C MET A 111 -14.40 18.06 -22.05
N LEU A 112 -13.51 17.20 -22.55
CA LEU A 112 -12.09 17.24 -22.19
C LEU A 112 -11.47 18.57 -22.62
N ARG A 113 -11.72 19.01 -23.86
CA ARG A 113 -11.17 20.25 -24.39
C ARG A 113 -11.55 21.46 -23.55
N GLU A 114 -12.83 21.57 -23.22
CA GLU A 114 -13.36 22.68 -22.41
C GLU A 114 -12.79 22.65 -20.98
N THR A 115 -12.78 21.47 -20.35
CA THR A 115 -12.37 21.34 -18.95
C THR A 115 -10.86 21.57 -18.78
N VAL A 116 -10.02 20.97 -19.61
CA VAL A 116 -8.55 21.11 -19.52
C VAL A 116 -8.11 22.50 -19.96
N GLY A 117 -8.70 23.03 -21.05
CA GLY A 117 -8.42 24.40 -21.50
C GLY A 117 -8.77 25.43 -20.42
N LEU A 118 -9.86 25.23 -19.69
CA LEU A 118 -10.22 26.06 -18.55
C LEU A 118 -9.24 25.89 -17.39
N ALA A 119 -8.87 24.65 -17.03
CA ALA A 119 -7.94 24.39 -15.92
C ALA A 119 -6.58 25.04 -16.15
N HIS A 120 -6.09 25.00 -17.39
CA HIS A 120 -4.87 25.68 -17.80
C HIS A 120 -5.03 27.21 -17.70
N SER A 121 -6.15 27.76 -18.19
CA SER A 121 -6.44 29.20 -18.14
C SER A 121 -6.61 29.75 -16.72
N CYS A 122 -7.08 28.92 -15.79
CA CYS A 122 -7.18 29.25 -14.36
C CYS A 122 -5.83 29.19 -13.62
N GLY A 123 -4.74 28.76 -14.28
CA GLY A 123 -3.41 28.74 -13.69
C GLY A 123 -3.17 27.61 -12.67
N ILE A 124 -3.93 26.51 -12.73
CA ILE A 124 -3.67 25.33 -11.89
C ILE A 124 -2.31 24.75 -12.28
N ARG A 125 -1.42 24.54 -11.29
CA ARG A 125 0.01 24.22 -11.51
C ARG A 125 0.22 22.94 -12.31
N ARG A 126 -0.49 21.87 -11.99
CA ARG A 126 -0.41 20.58 -12.69
C ARG A 126 -1.82 20.08 -13.01
N ILE A 127 -1.99 19.56 -14.22
CA ILE A 127 -3.25 18.93 -14.65
C ILE A 127 -2.93 17.47 -15.00
N SER A 128 -3.61 16.56 -14.32
CA SER A 128 -3.55 15.11 -14.52
C SER A 128 -4.88 14.64 -15.09
N ILE A 129 -4.85 13.77 -16.11
CA ILE A 129 -6.07 13.17 -16.68
C ILE A 129 -6.14 11.69 -16.34
N GLY A 130 -7.13 11.31 -15.53
CA GLY A 130 -7.43 9.91 -15.24
C GLY A 130 -8.21 9.28 -16.38
N LEU A 131 -7.55 8.45 -17.18
CA LEU A 131 -8.18 7.62 -18.21
C LEU A 131 -8.85 6.42 -17.52
N GLU A 132 -10.08 6.66 -17.06
CA GLU A 132 -10.86 5.68 -16.31
C GLU A 132 -11.31 4.55 -17.25
N ASP A 133 -11.17 3.31 -16.79
CA ASP A 133 -11.53 2.08 -17.50
C ASP A 133 -10.76 1.85 -18.81
N VAL A 134 -9.56 2.43 -18.93
CA VAL A 134 -8.72 2.35 -20.14
C VAL A 134 -8.33 0.90 -20.49
N THR A 135 -8.32 -0.01 -19.51
CA THR A 135 -7.97 -1.43 -19.72
C THR A 135 -9.01 -2.21 -20.52
N ARG A 136 -10.22 -1.65 -20.68
CA ARG A 136 -11.31 -2.19 -21.50
C ARG A 136 -11.74 -1.25 -22.63
N ALA A 137 -11.01 -0.15 -22.82
CA ALA A 137 -11.28 0.85 -23.84
C ALA A 137 -10.55 0.54 -25.17
N ASP A 138 -10.95 1.26 -26.21
CA ASP A 138 -10.16 1.42 -27.41
C ASP A 138 -8.91 2.28 -27.08
N GLN A 139 -7.74 1.62 -27.10
CA GLN A 139 -6.49 2.25 -26.67
C GLN A 139 -6.03 3.37 -27.60
N GLU A 140 -6.31 3.30 -28.91
CA GLU A 140 -5.98 4.36 -29.85
C GLU A 140 -6.84 5.60 -29.61
N PHE A 141 -8.12 5.40 -29.33
CA PHE A 141 -9.00 6.51 -28.91
C PHE A 141 -8.52 7.13 -27.59
N ALA A 142 -8.24 6.32 -26.57
CA ALA A 142 -7.73 6.81 -25.30
C ALA A 142 -6.39 7.57 -25.46
N LEU A 143 -5.49 7.08 -26.33
CA LEU A 143 -4.24 7.76 -26.66
C LEU A 143 -4.48 9.09 -27.39
N SER A 144 -5.47 9.18 -28.27
CA SER A 144 -5.86 10.44 -28.91
C SER A 144 -6.34 11.48 -27.89
N MET A 145 -7.06 11.05 -26.85
CA MET A 145 -7.49 11.91 -25.75
C MET A 145 -6.31 12.36 -24.89
N ALA A 146 -5.34 11.48 -24.63
CA ALA A 146 -4.10 11.83 -23.94
C ALA A 146 -3.28 12.90 -24.71
N ARG A 147 -3.11 12.72 -26.02
CA ARG A 147 -2.44 13.70 -26.89
C ARG A 147 -3.15 15.05 -26.88
N MET A 148 -4.49 15.06 -26.94
CA MET A 148 -5.27 16.29 -26.82
C MET A 148 -5.07 16.97 -25.47
N ALA A 149 -5.08 16.20 -24.37
CA ALA A 149 -4.84 16.75 -23.05
C ALA A 149 -3.45 17.39 -22.94
N ARG A 150 -2.40 16.73 -23.47
CA ARG A 150 -1.06 17.29 -23.56
C ARG A 150 -1.05 18.64 -24.28
N ASP A 151 -1.68 18.69 -25.46
CA ASP A 151 -1.70 19.90 -26.30
C ASP A 151 -2.46 21.06 -25.63
N LEU A 152 -3.32 20.75 -24.65
CA LEU A 152 -4.04 21.71 -23.82
C LEU A 152 -3.32 22.06 -22.49
N GLY A 153 -2.13 21.49 -22.25
CA GLY A 153 -1.30 21.80 -21.09
C GLY A 153 -1.42 20.81 -19.93
N ALA A 154 -2.05 19.65 -20.11
CA ALA A 154 -1.92 18.56 -19.13
C ALA A 154 -0.50 18.00 -19.12
N VAL A 155 -0.03 17.60 -17.94
CA VAL A 155 1.34 17.11 -17.74
C VAL A 155 1.39 15.61 -17.45
N ARG A 156 0.26 15.03 -16.99
CA ARG A 156 0.17 13.64 -16.59
C ARG A 156 -1.09 12.96 -17.11
N ILE A 157 -0.97 11.70 -17.50
CA ILE A 157 -2.10 10.78 -17.65
C ILE A 157 -2.03 9.70 -16.58
N ARG A 158 -3.18 9.27 -16.07
CA ARG A 158 -3.31 8.16 -15.12
C ARG A 158 -4.13 7.06 -15.78
N LEU A 159 -3.50 5.91 -15.98
CA LEU A 159 -4.10 4.73 -16.61
C LEU A 159 -4.78 3.90 -15.51
N ALA A 160 -6.11 3.74 -15.58
CA ALA A 160 -6.85 3.02 -14.54
C ALA A 160 -7.29 1.62 -15.00
N ASP A 161 -6.82 0.59 -14.28
CA ASP A 161 -7.42 -0.74 -14.28
C ASP A 161 -8.62 -0.77 -13.33
N THR A 162 -9.69 -0.11 -13.73
CA THR A 162 -10.87 0.17 -12.90
C THR A 162 -11.54 -1.08 -12.33
N LEU A 163 -11.45 -2.22 -13.02
CA LEU A 163 -12.02 -3.49 -12.57
C LEU A 163 -10.97 -4.50 -12.08
N GLY A 164 -9.69 -4.10 -11.97
CA GLY A 164 -8.62 -4.95 -11.43
C GLY A 164 -8.37 -6.22 -12.24
N VAL A 165 -8.63 -6.21 -13.56
CA VAL A 165 -8.62 -7.41 -14.42
C VAL A 165 -7.29 -7.64 -15.14
N MET A 166 -6.33 -6.72 -15.00
CA MET A 166 -5.07 -6.80 -15.72
C MET A 166 -4.05 -7.67 -14.99
N THR A 167 -3.24 -8.35 -15.78
CA THR A 167 -2.03 -9.04 -15.30
C THR A 167 -0.81 -8.13 -15.42
N PRO A 168 0.28 -8.42 -14.70
CA PRO A 168 1.51 -7.64 -14.77
C PRO A 168 2.03 -7.44 -16.20
N ILE A 169 2.02 -8.48 -17.02
CA ILE A 169 2.47 -8.43 -18.43
C ILE A 169 1.62 -7.43 -19.23
N ARG A 170 0.30 -7.49 -19.09
CA ARG A 170 -0.62 -6.61 -19.81
C ARG A 170 -0.53 -5.16 -19.33
N ILE A 171 -0.21 -4.93 -18.06
CA ILE A 171 0.09 -3.59 -17.52
C ILE A 171 1.37 -3.03 -18.13
N ALA A 172 2.44 -3.83 -18.20
CA ALA A 172 3.69 -3.39 -18.84
C ALA A 172 3.48 -3.02 -20.31
N GLU A 173 2.69 -3.81 -21.05
CA GLU A 173 2.31 -3.53 -22.44
C GLU A 173 1.54 -2.21 -22.56
N LEU A 174 0.54 -2.02 -21.70
CA LEU A 174 -0.26 -0.78 -21.66
C LEU A 174 0.61 0.45 -21.40
N VAL A 175 1.47 0.40 -20.38
CA VAL A 175 2.37 1.51 -20.04
C VAL A 175 3.30 1.85 -21.21
N ARG A 176 3.92 0.84 -21.83
CA ARG A 176 4.81 1.03 -22.98
C ARG A 176 4.08 1.60 -24.20
N PHE A 177 2.84 1.15 -24.45
CA PHE A 177 2.01 1.68 -25.53
C PHE A 177 1.77 3.19 -25.36
N PHE A 178 1.36 3.63 -24.17
CA PHE A 178 1.15 5.06 -23.91
C PHE A 178 2.47 5.85 -23.90
N ALA A 179 3.54 5.30 -23.31
CA ALA A 179 4.86 5.96 -23.28
C ALA A 179 5.44 6.19 -24.68
N ALA A 180 5.22 5.27 -25.62
CA ALA A 180 5.60 5.45 -27.01
C ALA A 180 4.67 6.42 -27.77
N GLY A 181 3.43 6.55 -27.32
CA GLY A 181 2.38 7.28 -28.01
C GLY A 181 2.26 8.77 -27.63
N VAL A 182 2.67 9.14 -26.41
CA VAL A 182 2.57 10.50 -25.89
C VAL A 182 3.70 10.83 -24.91
N ASP A 183 4.30 12.01 -25.07
CA ASP A 183 5.33 12.54 -24.18
C ASP A 183 4.67 13.27 -22.99
N MET A 184 4.37 12.50 -21.94
CA MET A 184 3.74 12.94 -20.70
C MET A 184 4.17 12.03 -19.54
N GLU A 185 4.04 12.51 -18.30
CA GLU A 185 4.14 11.63 -17.15
C GLU A 185 3.00 10.58 -17.18
N ILE A 186 3.33 9.34 -16.84
CA ILE A 186 2.36 8.25 -16.77
C ILE A 186 2.22 7.81 -15.32
N ALA A 187 0.99 7.84 -14.81
CA ALA A 187 0.58 7.23 -13.56
C ALA A 187 -0.21 5.94 -13.83
N ILE A 188 -0.13 4.98 -12.92
CA ILE A 188 -0.98 3.78 -12.93
C ILE A 188 -1.91 3.76 -11.72
N HIS A 189 -3.14 3.31 -11.91
CA HIS A 189 -4.11 3.07 -10.84
C HIS A 189 -4.68 1.65 -11.01
N CYS A 190 -4.37 0.75 -10.08
CA CYS A 190 -4.73 -0.66 -10.18
C CYS A 190 -5.69 -1.07 -9.06
N HIS A 191 -6.88 -1.53 -9.40
CA HIS A 191 -7.74 -2.23 -8.44
C HIS A 191 -7.30 -3.67 -8.22
N ASN A 192 -7.73 -4.25 -7.10
CA ASN A 192 -7.21 -5.51 -6.57
C ASN A 192 -8.19 -6.69 -6.66
N ASP A 193 -9.16 -6.65 -7.58
CA ASP A 193 -10.24 -7.64 -7.65
C ASP A 193 -9.75 -9.08 -7.84
N PHE A 194 -8.56 -9.26 -8.40
CA PHE A 194 -7.90 -10.57 -8.55
C PHE A 194 -6.55 -10.66 -7.83
N GLY A 195 -6.28 -9.80 -6.84
CA GLY A 195 -5.08 -9.88 -6.00
C GLY A 195 -3.78 -9.47 -6.69
N MET A 196 -3.85 -8.71 -7.79
CA MET A 196 -2.69 -8.34 -8.60
C MET A 196 -2.29 -6.85 -8.50
N ALA A 197 -2.99 -6.02 -7.73
CA ALA A 197 -2.79 -4.57 -7.75
C ALA A 197 -1.35 -4.15 -7.42
N THR A 198 -0.79 -4.65 -6.30
CA THR A 198 0.60 -4.38 -5.90
C THR A 198 1.60 -4.82 -6.97
N ALA A 199 1.44 -6.02 -7.52
CA ALA A 199 2.32 -6.53 -8.58
C ALA A 199 2.21 -5.67 -9.86
N ASN A 200 1.00 -5.26 -10.22
CA ASN A 200 0.73 -4.40 -11.36
C ASN A 200 1.34 -3.00 -11.17
N ALA A 201 1.24 -2.40 -9.98
CA ALA A 201 1.83 -1.11 -9.67
C ALA A 201 3.36 -1.14 -9.80
N ILE A 202 4.02 -2.13 -9.20
CA ILE A 202 5.48 -2.31 -9.31
C ILE A 202 5.87 -2.52 -10.78
N THR A 203 5.16 -3.40 -11.50
CA THR A 203 5.44 -3.70 -12.91
C THR A 203 5.26 -2.48 -13.81
N ALA A 204 4.27 -1.63 -13.53
CA ALA A 204 4.08 -0.39 -14.27
C ALA A 204 5.25 0.56 -14.10
N LEU A 205 5.74 0.74 -12.86
CA LEU A 205 6.92 1.57 -12.57
C LEU A 205 8.15 1.03 -13.31
N GLU A 206 8.38 -0.28 -13.26
CA GLU A 206 9.48 -0.94 -14.00
C GLU A 206 9.33 -0.84 -15.53
N ALA A 207 8.10 -0.74 -16.03
CA ALA A 207 7.81 -0.58 -17.46
C ALA A 207 7.93 0.88 -17.96
N GLY A 208 8.19 1.85 -17.07
CA GLY A 208 8.39 3.26 -17.41
C GLY A 208 7.27 4.20 -16.94
N ALA A 209 6.32 3.74 -16.12
CA ALA A 209 5.42 4.65 -15.43
C ALA A 209 6.21 5.46 -14.39
N HIS A 210 5.84 6.74 -14.25
CA HIS A 210 6.48 7.66 -13.32
C HIS A 210 5.86 7.56 -11.91
N TRP A 211 4.55 7.28 -11.88
CA TRP A 211 3.74 7.29 -10.67
C TRP A 211 2.92 6.01 -10.52
N ALA A 212 2.68 5.60 -9.29
CA ALA A 212 1.69 4.58 -8.95
C ALA A 212 0.76 5.10 -7.85
N ASP A 213 -0.54 4.96 -8.08
CA ASP A 213 -1.55 5.20 -7.07
C ASP A 213 -1.55 4.04 -6.06
N VAL A 214 -1.58 4.41 -4.79
CA VAL A 214 -1.62 3.48 -3.65
C VAL A 214 -2.60 3.98 -2.60
N SER A 215 -2.95 3.12 -1.65
CA SER A 215 -3.75 3.46 -0.48
C SER A 215 -3.26 2.65 0.71
N VAL A 216 -3.28 3.21 1.91
CA VAL A 216 -2.91 2.51 3.14
C VAL A 216 -3.79 1.27 3.31
N LEU A 217 -3.20 0.10 3.59
CA LEU A 217 -3.90 -1.19 3.62
C LEU A 217 -4.56 -1.58 2.28
N GLY A 218 -4.28 -0.85 1.21
CA GLY A 218 -4.92 -0.99 -0.09
C GLY A 218 -6.41 -0.68 -0.05
N ILE A 219 -6.94 0.05 0.94
CA ILE A 219 -8.38 0.30 1.03
C ILE A 219 -8.87 1.11 -0.18
N GLY A 220 -10.08 0.80 -0.63
CA GLY A 220 -10.69 1.42 -1.81
C GLY A 220 -12.02 0.79 -2.16
N GLU A 221 -12.53 1.05 -3.36
CA GLU A 221 -13.72 0.36 -3.85
C GLU A 221 -13.50 -1.17 -3.89
N ARG A 222 -14.55 -1.92 -3.52
CA ARG A 222 -14.60 -3.40 -3.57
C ARG A 222 -13.47 -4.06 -2.78
N SER A 223 -12.48 -4.62 -3.48
CA SER A 223 -11.29 -5.29 -2.95
C SER A 223 -10.12 -4.33 -2.74
N GLY A 224 -10.33 -3.05 -3.06
CA GLY A 224 -9.34 -2.00 -2.90
C GLY A 224 -8.41 -1.85 -4.09
N ILE A 225 -7.27 -1.22 -3.83
CA ILE A 225 -6.22 -0.92 -4.79
C ILE A 225 -4.85 -1.38 -4.28
N SER A 226 -3.77 -1.02 -4.98
CA SER A 226 -2.40 -1.30 -4.56
C SER A 226 -2.12 -0.76 -3.14
N ALA A 227 -1.55 -1.59 -2.28
CA ALA A 227 -1.31 -1.22 -0.89
C ALA A 227 -0.04 -0.36 -0.76
N LEU A 228 -0.15 0.79 -0.08
CA LEU A 228 0.96 1.73 0.15
C LEU A 228 2.14 1.02 0.80
N GLU A 229 1.89 0.27 1.88
CA GLU A 229 2.94 -0.39 2.65
C GLU A 229 3.71 -1.44 1.83
N GLU A 230 3.04 -2.10 0.89
CA GLU A 230 3.64 -3.15 0.06
C GLU A 230 4.49 -2.53 -1.05
N VAL A 231 3.95 -1.52 -1.76
CA VAL A 231 4.67 -0.86 -2.86
C VAL A 231 5.83 -0.03 -2.30
N ALA A 232 5.59 0.83 -1.31
CA ALA A 232 6.64 1.63 -0.67
C ALA A 232 7.69 0.73 -0.01
N GLY A 233 7.26 -0.36 0.64
CA GLY A 233 8.15 -1.36 1.23
C GLY A 233 9.06 -2.01 0.19
N HIS A 234 8.53 -2.41 -0.97
CA HIS A 234 9.37 -2.95 -2.05
C HIS A 234 10.36 -1.92 -2.59
N LEU A 235 9.90 -0.69 -2.89
CA LEU A 235 10.77 0.39 -3.36
C LEU A 235 11.89 0.67 -2.36
N ARG A 236 11.57 0.74 -1.06
CA ARG A 236 12.54 1.03 0.00
C ARG A 236 13.51 -0.12 0.26
N LEU A 237 12.98 -1.30 0.56
CA LEU A 237 13.72 -2.41 1.16
C LEU A 237 14.39 -3.31 0.12
N VAL A 238 13.87 -3.33 -1.11
CA VAL A 238 14.42 -4.14 -2.21
C VAL A 238 15.13 -3.27 -3.24
N GLN A 239 14.54 -2.14 -3.65
CA GLN A 239 15.11 -1.29 -4.69
C GLN A 239 15.98 -0.14 -4.15
N GLY A 240 16.00 0.10 -2.83
CA GLY A 240 16.89 1.07 -2.19
C GLY A 240 16.44 2.54 -2.29
N TYR A 241 15.17 2.81 -2.53
CA TYR A 241 14.63 4.18 -2.51
C TYR A 241 14.54 4.69 -1.07
N GLU A 242 15.57 5.42 -0.62
CA GLU A 242 15.73 5.90 0.77
C GLU A 242 14.67 6.92 1.23
N ILE A 243 13.86 7.46 0.32
CA ILE A 243 12.86 8.49 0.63
C ILE A 243 11.71 8.00 1.52
N TYR A 244 11.42 6.69 1.54
CA TYR A 244 10.30 6.13 2.29
C TYR A 244 10.73 5.69 3.71
N ASP A 245 10.17 6.34 4.74
CA ASP A 245 10.39 5.94 6.14
C ASP A 245 9.42 4.84 6.56
N MET A 246 9.83 3.59 6.36
CA MET A 246 9.02 2.42 6.66
C MET A 246 8.83 2.18 8.16
N ASN A 247 9.50 2.89 9.07
CA ASN A 247 9.24 2.76 10.51
C ASN A 247 7.85 3.27 10.91
N LEU A 248 7.28 4.19 10.12
CA LEU A 248 5.97 4.79 10.39
C LEU A 248 4.80 3.92 9.90
N VAL A 249 5.09 2.91 9.07
CA VAL A 249 4.08 2.20 8.29
C VAL A 249 3.06 1.44 9.14
N ARG A 250 3.51 0.77 10.21
CA ARG A 250 2.63 -0.04 11.06
C ARG A 250 1.63 0.79 11.83
N GLY A 251 2.09 1.88 12.46
CA GLY A 251 1.19 2.80 13.16
C GLY A 251 0.20 3.49 12.22
N LEU A 252 0.60 3.76 10.97
CA LEU A 252 -0.30 4.28 9.95
C LEU A 252 -1.35 3.22 9.52
N CYS A 253 -0.92 1.97 9.31
CA CYS A 253 -1.83 0.85 9.05
C CYS A 253 -2.83 0.65 10.20
N ASP A 254 -2.39 0.66 11.45
CA ASP A 254 -3.27 0.50 12.63
C ASP A 254 -4.33 1.61 12.69
N MET A 255 -3.93 2.86 12.44
CA MET A 255 -4.84 4.00 12.41
C MET A 255 -5.91 3.87 11.33
N VAL A 256 -5.53 3.45 10.12
CA VAL A 256 -6.46 3.26 9.01
C VAL A 256 -7.34 2.02 9.22
N ALA A 257 -6.79 0.95 9.80
CA ALA A 257 -7.54 -0.25 10.19
C ALA A 257 -8.65 0.08 11.20
N GLU A 258 -8.34 0.88 12.23
CA GLU A 258 -9.31 1.34 13.21
C GLU A 258 -10.41 2.18 12.56
N LEU A 259 -10.03 3.13 11.70
CA LEU A 259 -10.97 3.99 10.97
C LEU A 259 -11.91 3.19 10.05
N ALA A 260 -11.36 2.27 9.26
CA ALA A 260 -12.09 1.42 8.32
C ALA A 260 -12.79 0.24 9.00
N ARG A 261 -12.57 0.03 10.31
CA ARG A 261 -13.12 -1.08 11.11
C ARG A 261 -12.78 -2.45 10.51
N ILE A 262 -11.56 -2.60 10.03
CA ILE A 262 -11.01 -3.86 9.53
C ILE A 262 -9.80 -4.25 10.36
N PRO A 263 -9.61 -5.54 10.68
CA PRO A 263 -8.39 -5.97 11.34
C PRO A 263 -7.22 -5.96 10.34
N VAL A 264 -6.04 -5.57 10.80
CA VAL A 264 -4.80 -5.91 10.08
C VAL A 264 -4.61 -7.42 10.19
N ALA A 265 -4.65 -8.13 9.06
CA ALA A 265 -4.45 -9.57 9.07
C ALA A 265 -3.04 -9.90 9.58
N ARG A 266 -2.93 -10.89 10.47
CA ARG A 266 -1.66 -11.25 11.12
C ARG A 266 -0.55 -11.59 10.11
N ASN A 267 -0.91 -12.17 8.97
CA ASN A 267 -0.01 -12.54 7.89
C ASN A 267 0.04 -11.52 6.74
N ARG A 268 -0.49 -10.31 6.93
CA ARG A 268 -0.46 -9.25 5.91
C ARG A 268 0.98 -8.88 5.58
N PRO A 269 1.38 -8.77 4.29
CA PRO A 269 2.72 -8.33 3.93
C PRO A 269 3.07 -6.98 4.58
N VAL A 270 4.32 -6.83 5.03
CA VAL A 270 4.87 -5.62 5.67
C VAL A 270 4.28 -5.28 7.05
N SER A 271 2.96 -5.17 7.18
CA SER A 271 2.26 -4.68 8.38
C SER A 271 1.70 -5.77 9.31
N GLY A 272 1.68 -7.04 8.90
CA GLY A 272 1.19 -8.14 9.74
C GLY A 272 2.13 -8.47 10.91
N ASP A 273 1.57 -8.88 12.05
CA ASP A 273 2.34 -9.22 13.26
C ASP A 273 3.10 -10.55 13.16
N ASP A 274 2.58 -11.50 12.39
CA ASP A 274 3.14 -12.86 12.30
C ASP A 274 4.23 -13.00 11.22
N ILE A 275 4.47 -11.97 10.39
CA ILE A 275 5.38 -12.13 9.23
C ILE A 275 6.85 -12.32 9.62
N PHE A 276 7.20 -12.00 10.87
CA PHE A 276 8.51 -12.25 11.48
C PHE A 276 8.45 -13.29 12.61
N ALA A 277 7.38 -14.08 12.66
CA ALA A 277 7.22 -15.16 13.61
C ALA A 277 7.81 -16.46 13.06
N ALA A 278 8.67 -17.12 13.84
CA ALA A 278 9.24 -18.42 13.52
C ALA A 278 9.00 -19.43 14.64
N GLU A 279 8.37 -20.55 14.28
CA GLU A 279 8.11 -21.70 15.17
C GLU A 279 8.91 -22.96 14.77
N SER A 280 9.19 -23.12 13.47
CA SER A 280 9.77 -24.38 12.96
C SER A 280 11.23 -24.52 13.36
N GLY A 281 11.64 -25.73 13.74
CA GLY A 281 13.00 -25.97 14.23
C GLY A 281 14.12 -25.61 13.24
N LEU A 282 13.85 -25.71 11.94
CA LEU A 282 14.80 -25.33 10.88
C LEU A 282 14.86 -23.82 10.66
N HIS A 283 13.70 -23.13 10.64
CA HIS A 283 13.68 -21.68 10.45
C HIS A 283 14.27 -20.96 11.67
N VAL A 284 13.92 -21.38 12.88
CA VAL A 284 14.46 -20.80 14.12
C VAL A 284 15.99 -20.97 14.18
N ASP A 285 16.51 -22.18 13.90
CA ASP A 285 17.97 -22.40 13.87
C ASP A 285 18.66 -21.56 12.79
N GLY A 286 18.05 -21.44 11.61
CA GLY A 286 18.55 -20.61 10.52
C GLY A 286 18.62 -19.12 10.86
N ILE A 287 17.51 -18.56 11.36
CA ILE A 287 17.42 -17.14 11.76
C ILE A 287 18.43 -16.82 12.86
N LEU A 288 18.64 -17.72 13.82
CA LEU A 288 19.60 -17.53 14.90
C LEU A 288 21.07 -17.56 14.44
N LYS A 289 21.36 -18.19 13.30
CA LYS A 289 22.69 -18.16 12.67
C LYS A 289 22.88 -16.91 11.81
N ASN A 290 21.91 -16.65 10.94
CA ASN A 290 21.87 -15.47 10.09
C ASN A 290 20.41 -15.18 9.69
N PRO A 291 19.80 -14.08 10.18
CA PRO A 291 18.42 -13.73 9.86
C PRO A 291 18.13 -13.65 8.36
N ALA A 292 19.10 -13.21 7.53
CA ALA A 292 18.94 -13.06 6.08
C ALA A 292 18.68 -14.40 5.34
N LEU A 293 18.81 -15.55 6.00
CA LEU A 293 18.46 -16.85 5.40
C LEU A 293 16.94 -17.06 5.25
N PHE A 294 16.14 -16.43 6.11
CA PHE A 294 14.69 -16.66 6.19
C PHE A 294 13.87 -15.39 6.31
N GLU A 295 14.49 -14.24 6.60
CA GLU A 295 13.80 -12.96 6.67
C GLU A 295 14.11 -12.15 5.41
N PRO A 296 13.08 -11.70 4.67
CA PRO A 296 13.29 -10.94 3.43
C PRO A 296 13.88 -9.54 3.67
N TYR A 297 13.72 -9.00 4.89
CA TYR A 297 14.25 -7.72 5.36
C TYR A 297 14.28 -7.71 6.89
N ASP A 298 15.05 -6.81 7.49
CA ASP A 298 15.15 -6.71 8.95
C ASP A 298 13.81 -6.19 9.54
N PRO A 299 13.19 -6.89 10.50
CA PRO A 299 11.98 -6.42 11.18
C PRO A 299 12.04 -4.95 11.63
N ALA A 300 13.20 -4.52 12.14
CA ALA A 300 13.40 -3.18 12.66
C ALA A 300 13.17 -2.09 11.60
N GLN A 301 13.38 -2.37 10.32
CA GLN A 301 13.17 -1.42 9.22
C GLN A 301 11.70 -1.07 8.98
N THR A 302 10.78 -1.85 9.55
CA THR A 302 9.32 -1.64 9.44
C THR A 302 8.67 -1.37 10.80
N GLY A 303 9.47 -1.06 11.81
CA GLY A 303 9.00 -0.91 13.20
C GLY A 303 8.54 -2.23 13.84
N ALA A 304 8.86 -3.39 13.26
CA ALA A 304 8.47 -4.70 13.75
C ALA A 304 9.52 -5.31 14.68
N ASN A 305 9.11 -6.32 15.44
CA ASN A 305 10.01 -7.16 16.23
C ASN A 305 9.96 -8.60 15.73
N ARG A 306 11.12 -9.27 15.76
CA ARG A 306 11.21 -10.71 15.52
C ARG A 306 10.54 -11.48 16.64
N ILE A 307 9.73 -12.48 16.29
CA ILE A 307 9.03 -13.34 17.25
C ILE A 307 9.56 -14.76 17.12
N LEU A 308 10.26 -15.25 18.14
CA LEU A 308 10.72 -16.64 18.21
C LEU A 308 9.85 -17.41 19.20
N ALA A 309 9.23 -18.49 18.72
CA ALA A 309 8.41 -19.37 19.53
C ALA A 309 8.81 -20.84 19.32
N LEU A 310 8.43 -21.70 20.26
CA LEU A 310 8.65 -23.14 20.14
C LEU A 310 7.31 -23.85 20.31
N GLY A 311 6.88 -24.57 19.27
CA GLY A 311 5.60 -25.27 19.28
C GLY A 311 5.72 -26.77 19.00
N ALA A 312 4.64 -27.36 18.47
CA ALA A 312 4.53 -28.81 18.28
C ALA A 312 5.60 -29.39 17.33
N LYS A 313 6.23 -28.53 16.53
CA LYS A 313 7.29 -28.89 15.57
C LYS A 313 8.70 -28.58 16.09
N ALA A 314 8.85 -28.25 17.38
CA ALA A 314 10.14 -27.90 17.97
C ALA A 314 11.16 -29.03 17.80
N GLY A 315 12.39 -28.66 17.44
CA GLY A 315 13.54 -29.56 17.34
C GLY A 315 14.56 -29.29 18.43
N ARG A 316 15.44 -30.26 18.70
CA ARG A 316 16.50 -30.15 19.71
C ARG A 316 17.41 -28.93 19.48
N GLY A 317 17.72 -28.61 18.23
CA GLY A 317 18.54 -27.45 17.85
C GLY A 317 17.90 -26.14 18.26
N ALA A 318 16.66 -25.89 17.82
CA ALA A 318 15.92 -24.68 18.15
C ALA A 318 15.73 -24.48 19.66
N VAL A 319 15.41 -25.55 20.41
CA VAL A 319 15.32 -25.49 21.88
C VAL A 319 16.67 -25.11 22.50
N ARG A 320 17.77 -25.75 22.08
CA ARG A 320 19.11 -25.44 22.59
C ARG A 320 19.50 -23.99 22.33
N THR A 321 19.27 -23.48 21.12
CA THR A 321 19.66 -22.12 20.75
C THR A 321 18.81 -21.09 21.48
N MET A 322 17.50 -21.32 21.65
CA MET A 322 16.64 -20.48 22.48
C MET A 322 17.12 -20.43 23.93
N LEU A 323 17.49 -21.57 24.52
CA LEU A 323 18.00 -21.63 25.89
C LEU A 323 19.30 -20.82 26.06
N ARG A 324 20.20 -20.87 25.08
CA ARG A 324 21.42 -20.03 25.06
C ARG A 324 21.10 -18.54 25.05
N GLN A 325 20.14 -18.09 24.25
CA GLN A 325 19.76 -16.67 24.19
C GLN A 325 19.23 -16.12 25.52
N VAL A 326 18.64 -16.98 26.34
CA VAL A 326 18.06 -16.59 27.64
C VAL A 326 19.02 -16.84 28.81
N GLY A 327 20.30 -17.11 28.51
CA GLY A 327 21.34 -17.35 29.51
C GLY A 327 21.23 -18.69 30.24
N LEU A 328 20.46 -19.64 29.72
CA LEU A 328 20.33 -20.99 30.27
C LEU A 328 21.34 -21.92 29.56
N GLU A 329 22.61 -21.79 29.93
CA GLU A 329 23.69 -22.67 29.47
C GLU A 329 24.00 -23.74 30.54
N GLY A 330 23.58 -24.98 30.30
CA GLY A 330 23.83 -26.10 31.22
C GLY A 330 23.82 -27.46 30.50
N PRO A 331 24.27 -28.54 31.16
CA PRO A 331 24.24 -29.87 30.59
C PRO A 331 22.79 -30.32 30.41
N LEU A 332 22.30 -30.20 29.17
CA LEU A 332 20.95 -30.56 28.76
C LEU A 332 20.78 -32.08 28.62
N HIS A 333 21.05 -32.80 29.70
CA HIS A 333 20.91 -34.25 29.80
C HIS A 333 19.50 -34.76 29.48
N SER A 334 18.52 -33.84 29.37
CA SER A 334 17.16 -34.12 28.95
C SER A 334 16.58 -33.10 27.92
N ILE A 335 17.39 -32.55 26.99
CA ILE A 335 16.87 -31.74 25.85
C ILE A 335 15.67 -32.46 25.18
N GLY A 336 15.72 -33.79 25.12
CA GLY A 336 14.64 -34.62 24.59
C GLY A 336 13.34 -34.44 25.37
N SER A 337 13.36 -34.60 26.69
CA SER A 337 12.14 -34.47 27.50
C SER A 337 11.59 -33.04 27.50
N LEU A 338 12.46 -32.03 27.49
CA LEU A 338 12.02 -30.63 27.36
C LEU A 338 11.37 -30.39 26.00
N VAL A 339 11.95 -30.91 24.90
CA VAL A 339 11.33 -30.86 23.58
C VAL A 339 9.95 -31.53 23.59
N ASP A 340 9.84 -32.72 24.18
CA ASP A 340 8.57 -33.45 24.24
C ASP A 340 7.52 -32.72 25.08
N THR A 341 7.93 -32.12 26.21
CA THR A 341 7.07 -31.29 27.07
C THR A 341 6.57 -30.05 26.34
N ILE A 342 7.47 -29.37 25.61
CA ILE A 342 7.12 -28.20 24.78
C ILE A 342 6.10 -28.61 23.71
N ARG A 343 6.35 -29.72 23.00
CA ARG A 343 5.45 -30.23 21.96
C ARG A 343 4.08 -30.56 22.52
N GLN A 344 4.03 -31.26 23.65
CA GLN A 344 2.79 -31.64 24.31
C GLN A 344 1.99 -30.40 24.74
N ARG A 345 2.62 -29.47 25.46
CA ARG A 345 1.94 -28.24 25.89
C ARG A 345 1.49 -27.37 24.73
N ALA A 346 2.30 -27.23 23.68
CA ALA A 346 1.91 -26.50 22.48
C ALA A 346 0.72 -27.15 21.77
N THR A 347 0.71 -28.49 21.70
CA THR A 347 -0.40 -29.27 21.11
C THR A 347 -1.68 -29.08 21.92
N SER A 348 -1.60 -29.19 23.25
CA SER A 348 -2.74 -28.99 24.14
C SER A 348 -3.26 -27.55 24.11
N ALA A 349 -2.38 -26.56 23.98
CA ALA A 349 -2.75 -25.15 23.91
C ALA A 349 -3.24 -24.72 22.51
N GLY A 350 -3.03 -25.53 21.47
CA GLY A 350 -3.32 -25.17 20.08
C GLY A 350 -2.46 -24.01 19.54
N ARG A 351 -1.35 -23.68 20.21
CA ARG A 351 -0.44 -22.58 19.84
C ARG A 351 1.01 -22.86 20.27
N PRO A 352 2.00 -22.20 19.67
CA PRO A 352 3.36 -22.21 20.17
C PRO A 352 3.46 -21.66 21.60
N LEU A 353 4.48 -22.13 22.32
CA LEU A 353 4.86 -21.54 23.60
C LEU A 353 5.76 -20.32 23.34
N SER A 354 5.46 -19.23 24.04
CA SER A 354 6.30 -18.03 24.09
C SER A 354 7.65 -18.33 24.72
N GLN A 355 8.64 -17.46 24.48
CA GLN A 355 9.95 -17.56 25.11
C GLN A 355 9.85 -17.60 26.65
N VAL A 356 8.92 -16.86 27.25
CA VAL A 356 8.68 -16.84 28.70
C VAL A 356 8.15 -18.18 29.20
N GLU A 357 7.21 -18.79 28.48
CA GLU A 357 6.67 -20.12 28.83
C GLU A 357 7.75 -21.21 28.72
N VAL A 358 8.61 -21.14 27.70
CA VAL A 358 9.74 -22.06 27.53
C VAL A 358 10.78 -21.87 28.63
N GLN A 359 11.10 -20.63 29.00
CA GLN A 359 12.01 -20.34 30.12
C GLN A 359 11.47 -20.90 31.43
N ALA A 360 10.17 -20.77 31.68
CA ALA A 360 9.54 -21.32 32.87
C ALA A 360 9.65 -22.86 32.90
N LEU A 361 9.41 -23.52 31.76
CA LEU A 361 9.59 -24.97 31.60
C LEU A 361 11.03 -25.43 31.83
N ALA A 362 12.00 -24.69 31.31
CA ALA A 362 13.42 -25.03 31.45
C ALA A 362 13.93 -24.89 32.90
N LYS A 363 13.27 -24.09 33.73
CA LYS A 363 13.59 -23.87 35.14
C LYS A 363 12.93 -24.88 36.10
N THR A 364 11.98 -25.69 35.62
CA THR A 364 11.35 -26.73 36.45
C THR A 364 12.33 -27.89 36.75
N LYS A 365 12.28 -28.40 38.00
CA LYS A 365 13.25 -29.36 38.57
C LYS A 365 13.53 -30.61 37.70
N ASP A 366 12.55 -31.11 36.94
CA ASP A 366 12.68 -32.29 36.08
C ASP A 366 13.71 -32.14 34.93
N CYS A 367 14.11 -30.91 34.60
CA CYS A 367 15.14 -30.64 33.58
C CYS A 367 16.54 -30.41 34.17
N LEU A 368 16.66 -30.20 35.49
CA LEU A 368 17.90 -29.77 36.15
C LEU A 368 18.58 -30.89 36.96
N GLU A 369 17.82 -31.86 37.47
CA GLU A 369 18.32 -32.96 38.30
C GLU A 369 17.99 -34.29 37.62
N GLY A 370 19.00 -34.97 37.06
CA GLY A 370 18.86 -36.20 36.28
C GLY A 370 18.38 -37.42 37.06
N GLY A 371 17.14 -37.40 37.52
CA GLY A 371 16.47 -38.52 38.16
C GLY A 371 15.84 -39.43 37.11
N ILE A 372 16.37 -40.65 36.99
CA ILE A 372 15.58 -41.79 36.52
C ILE A 372 14.37 -41.91 37.45
N CYS A 373 13.17 -41.90 36.87
CA CYS A 373 12.04 -42.61 37.45
C CYS A 373 11.27 -43.31 36.33
#